data_AF-A0A671UF12-F1
#
_entry.id   AF-A0A671UF12-F1
#
_cell.length_a   1.000
_cell.length_b   1.000
_cell.length_c   1.000
_cell.angle_alpha   90.00
_cell.angle_beta   90.00
_cell.angle_gamma   90.00
#
_symmetry.space_group_name_H-M   'P 1'
#
loop_
_entity.id
_entity.type
_entity.pdbx_description
1 polymer ?
#
loop_
_entity_poly.entity_id
_entity_poly.type
_entity_poly.pdbx_seq_one_letter_code
_entity_poly.pdbx_strand_id
1 'polypeptide(L)'
;MDLQTAIQETQCALNLVLNDKFSEALDLLKPWWKDSMYHALGYSSILVMQATMTFEDDCDEMSLLRLWSSLQDEEMHAEICYAECLLQKAVLTFVQDENMISFIKGGIKIRTSYQIYKDCQNVLNVTPEQAGQSDSFRQFEGGVKLGIGSFNLMLSLLPQRILRLLEFIGFSGNRGFGLSQLREGASSQSLRSILSALTLLFYHTYVSLILGTGEGNLVEAEALLEPYKQKYPKGSIILFYSARIATLRGNFEKARAMYEECISSQQEWKQIHHLCYWELMWTHSYQQEWQQAYHYADLLCKESRWSKAIYVYQKAAILSMMSEEEVKRTGEDVMELFRQVEGLKQRLAGKSIPTEKFAVRKSRRYKAANPIPLVIPALEMMYVWNGFTIVGKRADSTEALLVTIERAEEQLQFHPDDSCLVQMLKGLCLKHLGRLLQAELCFTQVLSSESRIRYDHYLIPFTLYELGLLYKLQGDFTKATTYIENAKMNYKDYSMESRLHFRIHAALNSLKGSPVGTP
;
A
#
# COMPACT_ATOMS: atom_id res chain seq x y z
N MET A 1 -1.05 -19.11 34.09
CA MET A 1 -1.01 -19.54 32.69
C MET A 1 0.45 -19.72 32.33
N ASP A 2 0.89 -20.90 31.89
CA ASP A 2 2.27 -21.11 31.42
C ASP A 2 2.46 -20.64 29.97
N LEU A 3 3.71 -20.45 29.55
CA LEU A 3 4.08 -19.93 28.23
C LEU A 3 3.57 -20.81 27.07
N GLN A 4 3.66 -22.13 27.21
CA GLN A 4 3.30 -23.06 26.14
C GLN A 4 1.79 -23.02 25.89
N THR A 5 0.98 -23.07 26.96
CA THR A 5 -0.47 -22.92 26.88
C THR A 5 -0.85 -21.57 26.27
N ALA A 6 -0.20 -20.48 26.69
CA ALA A 6 -0.46 -19.15 26.15
C ALA A 6 -0.21 -19.04 24.64
N ILE A 7 0.87 -19.64 24.13
CA ILE A 7 1.18 -19.68 22.69
C ILE A 7 0.12 -20.50 21.95
N GLN A 8 -0.29 -21.65 22.49
CA GLN A 8 -1.28 -22.53 21.87
C GLN A 8 -2.66 -21.88 21.79
N GLU A 9 -3.15 -21.27 22.88
CA GLU A 9 -4.43 -20.56 22.87
C GLU A 9 -4.41 -19.35 21.93
N THR A 10 -3.29 -18.62 21.87
CA THR A 10 -3.12 -17.52 20.91
C THR A 10 -3.08 -18.02 19.46
N GLN A 11 -2.49 -19.19 19.21
CA GLN A 11 -2.54 -19.85 17.90
C GLN A 11 -3.97 -20.26 17.51
N CYS A 12 -4.77 -20.74 18.46
CA CYS A 12 -6.18 -21.01 18.25
C CYS A 12 -6.94 -19.72 17.90
N ALA A 13 -6.71 -18.63 18.63
CA ALA A 13 -7.32 -17.33 18.32
C ALA A 13 -6.95 -16.84 16.92
N LEU A 14 -5.68 -16.99 16.51
CA LEU A 14 -5.24 -16.66 15.16
C LEU A 14 -5.95 -17.51 14.10
N ASN A 15 -6.15 -18.81 14.35
CA ASN A 15 -6.91 -19.67 13.44
C ASN A 15 -8.39 -19.24 13.36
N LEU A 16 -8.98 -18.75 14.45
CA LEU A 16 -10.34 -18.20 14.46
C LEU A 16 -10.43 -16.93 13.60
N VAL A 17 -9.48 -16.00 13.74
CA VAL A 17 -9.38 -14.78 12.89
C VAL A 17 -9.27 -15.16 11.41
N LEU A 18 -8.48 -16.17 11.07
CA LEU A 18 -8.32 -16.62 9.68
C LEU A 18 -9.53 -17.36 9.12
N ASN A 19 -10.48 -17.76 9.97
CA ASN A 19 -11.79 -18.30 9.59
C ASN A 19 -12.93 -17.31 9.85
N ASP A 20 -12.61 -16.01 9.93
CA ASP A 20 -13.56 -14.92 10.09
C ASP A 20 -14.40 -14.96 11.39
N LYS A 21 -13.96 -15.72 12.40
CA LYS A 21 -14.58 -15.83 13.74
C LYS A 21 -13.94 -14.83 14.70
N PHE A 22 -14.06 -13.53 14.41
CA PHE A 22 -13.31 -12.49 15.12
C PHE A 22 -13.77 -12.31 16.57
N SER A 23 -15.08 -12.35 16.84
CA SER A 23 -15.61 -12.30 18.21
C SER A 23 -15.15 -13.50 19.05
N GLU A 24 -15.20 -14.72 18.50
CA GLU A 24 -14.70 -15.92 19.21
C GLU A 24 -13.21 -15.81 19.53
N ALA A 25 -12.40 -15.24 18.62
CA ALA A 25 -10.99 -15.00 18.87
C ALA A 25 -10.77 -14.01 20.03
N LEU A 26 -11.54 -12.92 20.07
CA LEU A 26 -11.47 -11.95 21.17
C LEU A 26 -11.92 -12.55 22.50
N ASP A 27 -13.01 -13.32 22.51
CA ASP A 27 -13.54 -13.98 23.69
C ASP A 27 -12.57 -15.02 24.27
N LEU A 28 -11.80 -15.69 23.40
CA LEU A 28 -10.72 -16.59 23.82
C LEU A 28 -9.57 -15.84 24.49
N LEU A 29 -9.19 -14.67 23.95
CA LEU A 29 -8.01 -13.94 24.42
C LEU A 29 -8.26 -13.05 25.64
N LYS A 30 -9.48 -12.50 25.75
CA LYS A 30 -9.85 -11.50 26.75
C LYS A 30 -9.75 -11.95 28.22
N PRO A 31 -10.04 -13.20 28.62
CA PRO A 31 -9.91 -13.60 30.02
C PRO A 31 -8.48 -13.47 30.56
N TRP A 32 -7.47 -13.60 29.69
CA TRP A 32 -6.06 -13.71 30.07
C TRP A 32 -5.21 -12.53 29.62
N TRP A 33 -5.78 -11.50 28.98
CA TRP A 33 -5.00 -10.40 28.40
C TRP A 33 -4.19 -9.61 29.44
N LYS A 34 -4.58 -9.64 30.72
CA LYS A 34 -3.82 -9.00 31.82
C LYS A 34 -2.72 -9.88 32.41
N ASP A 35 -2.86 -11.20 32.28
CA ASP A 35 -2.06 -12.19 33.00
C ASP A 35 -1.11 -12.98 32.09
N SER A 36 -1.18 -12.78 30.76
CA SER A 36 -0.37 -13.52 29.78
C SER A 36 0.06 -12.64 28.60
N MET A 37 1.38 -12.61 28.33
CA MET A 37 1.96 -11.75 27.29
C MET A 37 1.41 -12.04 25.87
N TYR A 38 1.18 -13.31 25.53
CA TYR A 38 0.69 -13.70 24.22
C TYR A 38 -0.80 -13.40 24.05
N HIS A 39 -1.60 -13.60 25.10
CA HIS A 39 -3.00 -13.20 25.11
C HIS A 39 -3.15 -11.68 25.01
N ALA A 40 -2.32 -10.95 25.77
CA ALA A 40 -2.26 -9.49 25.74
C ALA A 40 -1.96 -9.00 24.32
N LEU A 41 -0.89 -9.52 23.71
CA LEU A 41 -0.46 -9.18 22.37
C LEU A 41 -1.51 -9.59 21.31
N GLY A 42 -2.08 -10.78 21.39
CA GLY A 42 -3.09 -11.25 20.44
C GLY A 42 -4.33 -10.37 20.48
N TYR A 43 -4.83 -10.10 21.69
CA TYR A 43 -6.00 -9.26 21.91
C TYR A 43 -5.73 -7.82 21.43
N SER A 44 -4.57 -7.27 21.79
CA SER A 44 -4.15 -5.93 21.38
C SER A 44 -3.99 -5.83 19.86
N SER A 45 -3.47 -6.87 19.21
CA SER A 45 -3.29 -6.90 17.76
C SER A 45 -4.61 -6.79 17.02
N ILE A 46 -5.63 -7.54 17.43
CA ILE A 46 -6.96 -7.51 16.80
C ILE A 46 -7.57 -6.11 16.95
N LEU A 47 -7.53 -5.55 18.17
CA LEU A 47 -8.05 -4.20 18.43
C LEU A 47 -7.31 -3.12 17.65
N VAL A 48 -5.97 -3.19 17.59
CA VAL A 48 -5.15 -2.24 16.82
C VAL A 48 -5.49 -2.30 15.34
N MET A 49 -5.69 -3.50 14.78
CA MET A 49 -6.11 -3.63 13.38
C MET A 49 -7.48 -2.99 13.16
N GLN A 50 -8.44 -3.23 14.05
CA GLN A 50 -9.77 -2.60 13.98
C GLN A 50 -9.68 -1.08 14.05
N ALA A 51 -8.99 -0.54 15.07
CA ALA A 51 -8.81 0.90 15.30
C ALA A 51 -8.06 1.59 14.16
N THR A 52 -6.98 0.96 13.67
CA THR A 52 -6.25 1.48 12.51
C THR A 52 -7.18 1.51 11.31
N MET A 53 -7.96 0.47 11.03
CA MET A 53 -8.83 0.47 9.86
C MET A 53 -10.08 1.39 9.98
N THR A 54 -10.42 1.89 11.18
CA THR A 54 -11.57 2.79 11.42
C THR A 54 -11.23 4.27 11.45
N PHE A 55 -9.97 4.67 11.74
CA PHE A 55 -9.63 6.05 12.12
C PHE A 55 -10.48 6.56 13.32
N GLU A 56 -10.90 5.68 14.21
CA GLU A 56 -11.64 6.08 15.43
C GLU A 56 -10.68 6.37 16.59
N ASP A 57 -10.97 7.47 17.30
CA ASP A 57 -10.26 7.88 18.52
C ASP A 57 -10.55 6.98 19.73
N ASP A 58 -11.59 6.13 19.65
CA ASP A 58 -12.13 5.34 20.78
C ASP A 58 -11.33 4.06 21.10
N CYS A 59 -10.06 3.98 20.70
CA CYS A 59 -9.18 2.97 21.28
C CYS A 59 -8.70 3.49 22.63
N ASP A 60 -9.52 3.28 23.67
CA ASP A 60 -9.17 3.50 25.08
C ASP A 60 -7.71 3.06 25.32
N GLU A 61 -6.93 3.92 25.98
CA GLU A 61 -5.49 3.76 26.19
C GLU A 61 -5.11 2.29 26.45
N MET A 62 -4.50 1.67 25.44
CA MET A 62 -4.05 0.28 25.53
C MET A 62 -2.83 0.21 26.45
N SER A 63 -3.13 0.16 27.74
CA SER A 63 -2.19 0.18 28.87
C SER A 63 -1.63 -1.23 29.10
N LEU A 64 -0.75 -1.67 28.20
CA LEU A 64 0.08 -2.84 28.47
C LEU A 64 1.09 -2.52 29.57
N LEU A 65 0.85 -3.08 30.76
CA LEU A 65 1.74 -3.07 31.92
C LEU A 65 2.98 -3.93 31.65
N ARG A 66 4.13 -3.45 32.12
CA ARG A 66 5.37 -4.24 32.16
C ARG A 66 5.22 -5.34 33.20
N LEU A 67 5.31 -6.60 32.81
CA LEU A 67 5.55 -7.71 33.73
C LEU A 67 6.92 -8.34 33.40
N TRP A 68 7.73 -8.56 34.44
CA TRP A 68 9.10 -9.10 34.38
C TRP A 68 9.25 -10.36 35.26
N SER A 69 10.23 -11.21 34.86
CA SER A 69 10.93 -12.34 35.52
C SER A 69 10.09 -13.60 35.85
N SER A 70 10.49 -14.84 35.55
CA SER A 70 11.83 -15.44 35.39
C SER A 70 11.82 -16.72 34.52
N LEU A 71 12.76 -16.83 33.58
CA LEU A 71 13.38 -18.01 32.91
C LEU A 71 13.94 -17.48 31.57
N GLN A 72 15.12 -17.96 31.13
CA GLN A 72 15.79 -17.46 29.92
C GLN A 72 14.85 -17.44 28.69
N ASP A 73 13.93 -18.41 28.60
CA ASP A 73 12.92 -18.52 27.54
C ASP A 73 11.75 -17.52 27.65
N GLU A 74 11.21 -17.30 28.86
CA GLU A 74 10.11 -16.35 29.06
C GLU A 74 10.55 -14.91 28.83
N GLU A 75 11.78 -14.57 29.23
CA GLU A 75 12.38 -13.25 28.99
C GLU A 75 12.56 -12.98 27.50
N MET A 76 13.06 -13.97 26.74
CA MET A 76 13.17 -13.89 25.27
C MET A 76 11.83 -13.60 24.61
N HIS A 77 10.77 -14.27 25.03
CA HIS A 77 9.42 -14.07 24.49
C HIS A 77 8.82 -12.73 24.91
N ALA A 78 9.07 -12.28 26.15
CA ALA A 78 8.60 -11.00 26.65
C ALA A 78 9.20 -9.82 25.85
N GLU A 79 10.49 -9.89 25.53
CA GLU A 79 11.17 -8.88 24.71
C GLU A 79 10.57 -8.78 23.30
N ILE A 80 10.31 -9.90 22.62
CA ILE A 80 9.64 -9.88 21.30
C ILE A 80 8.24 -9.30 21.40
N CYS A 81 7.42 -9.79 22.34
CA CYS A 81 6.05 -9.30 22.53
C CYS A 81 6.05 -7.80 22.82
N TYR A 82 6.99 -7.32 23.64
CA TYR A 82 7.15 -5.90 23.94
C TYR A 82 7.57 -5.09 22.71
N ALA A 83 8.50 -5.59 21.90
CA ALA A 83 8.91 -4.95 20.65
C ALA A 83 7.75 -4.82 19.65
N GLU A 84 6.88 -5.83 19.56
CA GLU A 84 5.67 -5.80 18.73
C GLU A 84 4.63 -4.80 19.26
N CYS A 85 4.42 -4.78 20.57
CA CYS A 85 3.54 -3.81 21.21
C CYS A 85 4.02 -2.36 21.02
N LEU A 86 5.34 -2.13 21.01
CA LEU A 86 5.90 -0.81 20.71
C LEU A 86 5.59 -0.38 19.27
N LEU A 87 5.62 -1.30 18.30
CA LEU A 87 5.22 -1.02 16.92
C LEU A 87 3.74 -0.70 16.81
N GLN A 88 2.87 -1.49 17.43
CA GLN A 88 1.43 -1.23 17.46
C GLN A 88 1.11 0.14 18.08
N LYS A 89 1.74 0.46 19.22
CA LYS A 89 1.59 1.77 19.86
C LYS A 89 2.12 2.90 18.98
N ALA A 90 3.21 2.69 18.24
CA ALA A 90 3.72 3.70 17.31
C ALA A 90 2.74 3.98 16.17
N VAL A 91 2.14 2.92 15.59
CA VAL A 91 1.10 3.05 14.55
C VAL A 91 -0.10 3.85 15.08
N LEU A 92 -0.64 3.47 16.24
CA LEU A 92 -1.75 4.19 16.86
C LEU A 92 -1.39 5.66 17.15
N THR A 93 -0.18 5.92 17.67
CA THR A 93 0.30 7.29 17.94
C THR A 93 0.30 8.16 16.68
N PHE A 94 0.61 7.60 15.50
CA PHE A 94 0.61 8.34 14.24
C PHE A 94 -0.78 8.55 13.65
N VAL A 95 -1.74 7.66 13.98
CA VAL A 95 -3.13 7.73 13.52
C VAL A 95 -3.95 8.68 14.39
N GLN A 96 -3.81 8.60 15.71
CA GLN A 96 -4.64 9.31 16.68
C GLN A 96 -4.18 10.75 16.95
N ASP A 97 -2.88 11.04 16.90
CA ASP A 97 -2.36 12.35 17.31
C ASP A 97 -1.62 13.09 16.18
N GLU A 98 -2.10 14.30 15.89
CA GLU A 98 -1.57 15.17 14.86
C GLU A 98 -0.37 16.02 15.31
N ASN A 99 0.03 15.97 16.58
CA ASN A 99 1.08 16.85 17.09
C ASN A 99 2.50 16.31 16.87
N MET A 100 3.48 17.23 16.79
CA MET A 100 4.89 16.91 16.57
C MET A 100 5.49 16.06 17.71
N ILE A 101 5.00 16.23 18.94
CA ILE A 101 5.47 15.49 20.10
C ILE A 101 5.15 14.00 19.93
N SER A 102 3.96 13.68 19.46
CA SER A 102 3.50 12.32 19.20
C SER A 102 4.22 11.70 18.01
N PHE A 103 4.55 12.47 16.97
CA PHE A 103 5.46 12.00 15.93
C PHE A 103 6.82 11.57 16.49
N ILE A 104 7.43 12.37 17.37
CA ILE A 104 8.71 12.03 18.03
C ILE A 104 8.55 10.80 18.92
N LYS A 105 7.49 10.73 19.75
CA LYS A 105 7.21 9.58 20.61
C LYS A 105 7.05 8.29 19.79
N GLY A 106 6.32 8.33 18.68
CA GLY A 106 6.17 7.20 17.76
C GLY A 106 7.51 6.77 17.16
N GLY A 107 8.34 7.72 16.72
CA GLY A 107 9.70 7.45 16.23
C GLY A 107 10.60 6.79 17.28
N ILE A 108 10.55 7.23 18.54
CA ILE A 108 11.30 6.61 19.65
C ILE A 108 10.85 5.16 19.85
N LYS A 109 9.54 4.89 19.85
CA LYS A 109 9.01 3.52 20.00
C LYS A 109 9.51 2.58 18.89
N ILE A 110 9.50 3.05 17.64
CA ILE A 110 10.04 2.29 16.50
C ILE A 110 11.53 1.99 16.69
N ARG A 111 12.31 2.97 17.14
CA ARG A 111 13.73 2.77 17.42
C ARG A 111 13.98 1.77 18.55
N THR A 112 13.25 1.88 19.65
CA THR A 112 13.37 0.93 20.76
C THR A 112 13.01 -0.48 20.31
N SER A 113 11.92 -0.64 19.56
CA SER A 113 11.53 -1.93 18.98
C SER A 113 12.64 -2.52 18.09
N TYR A 114 13.21 -1.71 17.18
CA TYR A 114 14.30 -2.16 16.32
C TYR A 114 15.52 -2.62 17.11
N GLN A 115 15.90 -1.90 18.17
CA GLN A 115 17.03 -2.29 19.02
C GLN A 115 16.78 -3.62 19.73
N ILE A 116 15.57 -3.82 20.28
CA ILE A 116 15.21 -5.10 20.93
C ILE A 116 15.33 -6.25 19.93
N TYR A 117 14.82 -6.09 18.70
CA TYR A 117 14.97 -7.12 17.68
C TYR A 117 16.43 -7.40 17.33
N LYS A 118 17.28 -6.37 17.26
CA LYS A 118 18.72 -6.53 17.03
C LYS A 118 19.39 -7.32 18.15
N ASP A 119 19.01 -7.06 19.39
CA ASP A 119 19.52 -7.77 20.56
C ASP A 119 19.05 -9.24 20.54
N CYS A 120 17.77 -9.49 20.23
CA CYS A 120 17.24 -10.84 20.05
C CYS A 120 17.92 -11.61 18.89
N GLN A 121 18.22 -10.94 17.78
CA GLN A 121 18.98 -11.53 16.66
C GLN A 121 20.40 -11.89 17.07
N ASN A 122 21.05 -11.08 17.91
CA ASN A 122 22.36 -11.41 18.42
C ASN A 122 22.28 -12.69 19.26
N VAL A 123 21.29 -12.81 20.16
CA VAL A 123 21.05 -14.03 20.95
C VAL A 123 20.96 -15.27 20.05
N LEU A 124 20.14 -15.22 18.98
CA LEU A 124 20.05 -16.32 18.00
C LEU A 124 21.40 -16.69 17.38
N ASN A 125 22.22 -15.69 17.03
CA ASN A 125 23.50 -15.92 16.38
C ASN A 125 24.55 -16.54 17.33
N VAL A 126 24.47 -16.29 18.65
CA VAL A 126 25.39 -16.88 19.64
C VAL A 126 24.89 -18.23 20.18
N THR A 127 23.64 -18.61 19.92
CA THR A 127 23.04 -19.88 20.35
C THR A 127 22.60 -20.79 19.18
N PRO A 128 23.44 -21.00 18.13
CA PRO A 128 23.05 -21.81 16.98
C PRO A 128 22.79 -23.28 17.34
N GLU A 129 23.39 -23.77 18.42
CA GLU A 129 23.20 -25.15 18.90
C GLU A 129 21.80 -25.39 19.48
N GLN A 130 21.12 -24.34 19.99
CA GLN A 130 19.75 -24.40 20.52
C GLN A 130 18.68 -24.27 19.42
N ALA A 131 19.09 -23.93 18.19
CA ALA A 131 18.20 -23.81 17.04
C ALA A 131 17.48 -25.13 16.77
N GLY A 132 16.15 -25.12 16.90
CA GLY A 132 15.29 -26.29 16.68
C GLY A 132 15.23 -27.30 17.84
N GLN A 133 15.82 -27.03 19.01
CA GLN A 133 15.78 -27.96 20.15
C GLN A 133 14.45 -27.95 20.92
N SER A 134 13.77 -26.80 21.01
CA SER A 134 12.49 -26.67 21.72
C SER A 134 11.45 -25.93 20.87
N ASP A 135 10.18 -26.28 21.07
CA ASP A 135 9.06 -25.57 20.44
C ASP A 135 9.04 -24.08 20.84
N SER A 136 9.41 -23.77 22.09
CA SER A 136 9.57 -22.41 22.61
C SER A 136 10.58 -21.60 21.78
N PHE A 137 11.79 -22.15 21.60
CA PHE A 137 12.84 -21.48 20.83
C PHE A 137 12.44 -21.26 19.37
N ARG A 138 11.72 -22.22 18.74
CA ARG A 138 11.18 -22.05 17.38
C ARG A 138 10.19 -20.88 17.28
N GLN A 139 9.40 -20.65 18.32
CA GLN A 139 8.46 -19.51 18.39
C GLN A 139 9.20 -18.18 18.53
N PHE A 140 10.25 -18.14 19.36
CA PHE A 140 11.16 -17.00 19.48
C PHE A 140 11.84 -16.69 18.14
N GLU A 141 12.48 -17.68 17.53
CA GLU A 141 13.19 -17.55 16.24
C GLU A 141 12.26 -17.00 15.16
N GLY A 142 11.03 -17.54 15.05
CA GLY A 142 10.02 -17.04 14.12
C GLY A 142 9.69 -15.56 14.34
N GLY A 143 9.67 -15.09 15.59
CA GLY A 143 9.45 -13.68 15.91
C GLY A 143 10.61 -12.76 15.60
N VAL A 144 11.84 -13.20 15.87
CA VAL A 144 13.02 -12.42 15.46
C VAL A 144 13.07 -12.28 13.95
N LYS A 145 12.83 -13.37 13.21
CA LYS A 145 12.79 -13.39 11.74
C LYS A 145 11.74 -12.43 11.18
N LEU A 146 10.53 -12.42 11.75
CA LEU A 146 9.48 -11.47 11.39
C LEU A 146 9.94 -10.02 11.59
N GLY A 147 10.44 -9.68 12.78
CA GLY A 147 10.82 -8.31 13.12
C GLY A 147 12.02 -7.81 12.32
N ILE A 148 13.13 -8.54 12.35
CA ILE A 148 14.36 -8.20 11.63
C ILE A 148 14.12 -8.15 10.12
N GLY A 149 13.36 -9.11 9.60
CA GLY A 149 12.97 -9.17 8.20
C GLY A 149 12.18 -7.93 7.79
N SER A 150 11.14 -7.59 8.57
CA SER A 150 10.29 -6.42 8.33
C SER A 150 11.07 -5.10 8.40
N PHE A 151 11.91 -4.91 9.43
CA PHE A 151 12.71 -3.69 9.57
C PHE A 151 13.70 -3.51 8.41
N ASN A 152 14.45 -4.56 8.08
CA ASN A 152 15.40 -4.51 6.97
C ASN A 152 14.73 -4.21 5.63
N LEU A 153 13.59 -4.86 5.39
CA LEU A 153 12.79 -4.62 4.19
C LEU A 153 12.31 -3.17 4.15
N MET A 154 11.62 -2.69 5.19
CA MET A 154 11.04 -1.34 5.23
C MET A 154 12.10 -0.24 5.13
N LEU A 155 13.23 -0.37 5.83
CA LEU A 155 14.34 0.59 5.75
C LEU A 155 14.95 0.63 4.35
N SER A 156 15.03 -0.51 3.65
CA SER A 156 15.57 -0.60 2.28
C SER A 156 14.70 0.07 1.20
N LEU A 157 13.49 0.50 1.56
CA LEU A 157 12.56 1.19 0.65
C LEU A 157 12.67 2.71 0.76
N LEU A 158 13.34 3.23 1.79
CA LEU A 158 13.47 4.65 2.02
C LEU A 158 14.46 5.31 1.05
N PRO A 159 14.18 6.52 0.54
CA PRO A 159 15.11 7.26 -0.29
C PRO A 159 16.43 7.53 0.45
N GLN A 160 17.53 7.55 -0.28
CA GLN A 160 18.88 7.65 0.28
C GLN A 160 19.15 8.91 1.13
N ARG A 161 18.37 9.98 0.98
CA ARG A 161 18.45 11.15 1.87
C ARG A 161 17.90 10.84 3.27
N ILE A 162 16.79 10.12 3.35
CA ILE A 162 16.17 9.70 4.61
C ILE A 162 17.00 8.59 5.25
N LEU A 163 17.42 7.61 4.45
CA LEU A 163 18.21 6.47 4.93
C LEU A 163 19.51 6.94 5.61
N ARG A 164 20.26 7.87 5.01
CA ARG A 164 21.49 8.43 5.61
C ARG A 164 21.29 9.07 6.98
N LEU A 165 20.13 9.70 7.22
CA LEU A 165 19.81 10.29 8.52
C LEU A 165 19.51 9.20 9.57
N LEU A 166 18.86 8.12 9.15
CA LEU A 166 18.53 7.00 10.02
C LEU A 166 19.76 6.12 10.32
N GLU A 167 20.66 5.94 9.35
CA GLU A 167 21.94 5.24 9.50
C GLU A 167 22.83 5.88 10.56
N PHE A 168 22.87 7.21 10.61
CA PHE A 168 23.58 7.93 11.66
C PHE A 168 23.09 7.58 13.08
N ILE A 169 21.82 7.15 13.22
CA ILE A 169 21.19 6.82 14.51
C ILE A 169 21.17 5.29 14.74
N GLY A 170 21.77 4.50 13.84
CA GLY A 170 21.95 3.05 13.97
C GLY A 170 20.98 2.19 13.17
N PHE A 171 20.11 2.78 12.34
CA PHE A 171 19.24 2.01 11.44
C PHE A 171 19.95 1.66 10.14
N SER A 172 19.93 0.39 9.75
CA SER A 172 20.38 -0.01 8.41
C SER A 172 19.37 -0.99 7.82
N GLY A 173 19.19 -0.92 6.51
CA GLY A 173 18.23 -1.76 5.80
C GLY A 173 18.86 -2.50 4.64
N ASN A 174 18.78 -3.83 4.66
CA ASN A 174 19.18 -4.67 3.54
C ASN A 174 17.96 -5.44 3.00
N ARG A 175 17.55 -5.13 1.77
CA ARG A 175 16.37 -5.75 1.15
C ARG A 175 16.50 -7.26 1.02
N GLY A 176 17.64 -7.75 0.51
CA GLY A 176 17.85 -9.18 0.27
C GLY A 176 17.84 -9.97 1.58
N PHE A 177 18.53 -9.46 2.59
CA PHE A 177 18.51 -10.04 3.93
C PHE A 177 17.10 -10.00 4.56
N GLY A 178 16.41 -8.86 4.45
CA GLY A 178 15.06 -8.70 4.98
C GLY A 178 14.07 -9.69 4.37
N LEU A 179 14.10 -9.86 3.04
CA LEU A 179 13.28 -10.86 2.34
C LEU A 179 13.66 -12.29 2.73
N SER A 180 14.95 -12.61 2.88
CA SER A 180 15.39 -13.94 3.34
C SER A 180 14.84 -14.28 4.72
N GLN A 181 14.97 -13.36 5.68
CA GLN A 181 14.48 -13.56 7.05
C GLN A 181 12.96 -13.75 7.10
N LEU A 182 12.20 -12.95 6.33
CA LEU A 182 10.76 -13.12 6.23
C LEU A 182 10.36 -14.47 5.60
N ARG A 183 11.08 -14.93 4.56
CA ARG A 183 10.82 -16.23 3.93
C ARG A 183 11.06 -17.38 4.90
N GLU A 184 12.18 -17.34 5.61
CA GLU A 184 12.49 -18.32 6.65
C GLU A 184 11.43 -18.29 7.76
N GLY A 185 11.03 -17.09 8.20
CA GLY A 185 9.94 -16.90 9.17
C GLY A 185 8.63 -17.50 8.68
N ALA A 186 8.25 -17.25 7.42
CA ALA A 186 7.03 -17.79 6.80
C ALA A 186 7.05 -19.32 6.66
N SER A 187 8.22 -19.91 6.41
CA SER A 187 8.39 -21.36 6.33
C SER A 187 8.49 -22.06 7.70
N SER A 188 8.63 -21.29 8.79
CA SER A 188 8.76 -21.85 10.13
C SER A 188 7.43 -22.41 10.65
N GLN A 189 7.48 -23.25 11.68
CA GLN A 189 6.29 -23.72 12.42
C GLN A 189 6.09 -22.86 13.69
N SER A 190 5.91 -21.56 13.50
CA SER A 190 5.67 -20.59 14.58
C SER A 190 4.32 -19.89 14.40
N LEU A 191 3.83 -19.27 15.48
CA LEU A 191 2.67 -18.39 15.47
C LEU A 191 2.83 -17.24 14.47
N ARG A 192 4.07 -16.77 14.28
CA ARG A 192 4.44 -15.61 13.47
C ARG A 192 4.71 -15.94 12.01
N SER A 193 4.65 -17.22 11.62
CA SER A 193 4.84 -17.64 10.24
C SER A 193 3.86 -16.97 9.29
N ILE A 194 2.58 -16.96 9.64
CA ILE A 194 1.58 -16.29 8.80
C ILE A 194 1.76 -14.77 8.77
N LEU A 195 2.20 -14.15 9.86
CA LEU A 195 2.48 -12.71 9.86
C LEU A 195 3.65 -12.38 8.92
N SER A 196 4.64 -13.27 8.83
CA SER A 196 5.75 -13.13 7.88
C SER A 196 5.26 -13.33 6.44
N ALA A 197 4.41 -14.32 6.19
CA ALA A 197 3.77 -14.53 4.90
C ALA A 197 2.90 -13.33 4.48
N LEU A 198 2.08 -12.78 5.38
CA LEU A 198 1.26 -11.60 5.15
C LEU A 198 2.11 -10.35 4.89
N THR A 199 3.26 -10.21 5.56
CA THR A 199 4.22 -9.12 5.31
C THR A 199 4.80 -9.22 3.90
N LEU A 200 5.20 -10.42 3.47
CA LEU A 200 5.67 -10.68 2.09
C LEU A 200 4.57 -10.46 1.05
N LEU A 201 3.35 -10.93 1.33
CA LEU A 201 2.18 -10.68 0.48
C LEU A 201 1.93 -9.19 0.31
N PHE A 202 1.89 -8.43 1.40
CA PHE A 202 1.72 -6.98 1.36
C PHE A 202 2.85 -6.30 0.56
N TYR A 203 4.09 -6.75 0.75
CA TYR A 203 5.24 -6.24 0.00
C TYR A 203 5.10 -6.48 -1.51
N HIS A 204 4.78 -7.70 -1.93
CA HIS A 204 4.70 -8.09 -3.33
C HIS A 204 3.44 -7.53 -4.03
N THR A 205 2.33 -7.36 -3.32
CA THR A 205 1.04 -6.99 -3.93
C THR A 205 0.65 -5.52 -3.81
N TYR A 206 1.24 -4.80 -2.85
CA TYR A 206 0.95 -3.38 -2.60
C TYR A 206 2.19 -2.51 -2.63
N VAL A 207 3.17 -2.79 -1.76
CA VAL A 207 4.33 -1.89 -1.58
C VAL A 207 5.13 -1.77 -2.87
N SER A 208 5.38 -2.89 -3.55
CA SER A 208 6.14 -2.91 -4.80
C SER A 208 5.45 -2.11 -5.91
N LEU A 209 4.12 -2.23 -5.98
CA LEU A 209 3.30 -1.48 -6.92
C LEU A 209 3.32 0.02 -6.59
N ILE A 210 2.98 0.41 -5.36
CA ILE A 210 2.83 1.81 -4.94
C ILE A 210 4.15 2.57 -5.05
N LEU A 211 5.26 1.95 -4.63
CA LEU A 211 6.60 2.55 -4.68
C LEU A 211 7.26 2.38 -6.04
N GLY A 212 6.63 1.69 -7.01
CA GLY A 212 7.18 1.50 -8.34
C GLY A 212 8.52 0.75 -8.35
N THR A 213 8.71 -0.22 -7.44
CA THR A 213 9.96 -1.01 -7.34
C THR A 213 10.09 -2.11 -8.38
N GLY A 214 9.17 -2.16 -9.35
CA GLY A 214 9.02 -3.22 -10.35
C GLY A 214 7.74 -4.00 -10.13
N GLU A 215 7.52 -5.00 -10.98
CA GLU A 215 6.44 -5.98 -10.76
C GLU A 215 6.80 -6.81 -9.53
N GLY A 216 5.93 -6.81 -8.53
CA GLY A 216 6.12 -7.67 -7.36
C GLY A 216 6.20 -9.15 -7.77
N ASN A 217 6.83 -9.98 -6.94
CA ASN A 217 6.97 -11.40 -7.23
C ASN A 217 5.61 -12.11 -6.99
N LEU A 218 4.74 -12.09 -8.00
CA LEU A 218 3.41 -12.70 -7.90
C LEU A 218 3.45 -14.22 -7.81
N VAL A 219 4.51 -14.86 -8.34
CA VAL A 219 4.73 -16.30 -8.22
C VAL A 219 4.99 -16.67 -6.76
N GLU A 220 5.87 -15.92 -6.10
CA GLU A 220 6.13 -16.09 -4.68
C GLU A 220 4.90 -15.73 -3.83
N ALA A 221 4.19 -14.66 -4.14
CA ALA A 221 2.96 -14.30 -3.45
C ALA A 221 1.91 -15.42 -3.50
N GLU A 222 1.75 -16.07 -4.65
CA GLU A 222 0.82 -17.20 -4.81
C GLU A 222 1.30 -18.43 -4.03
N ALA A 223 2.60 -18.75 -4.07
CA ALA A 223 3.17 -19.86 -3.32
C ALA A 223 3.05 -19.67 -1.79
N LEU A 224 3.24 -18.45 -1.29
CA LEU A 224 3.06 -18.11 0.12
C LEU A 224 1.61 -18.29 0.58
N LEU A 225 0.64 -18.03 -0.30
CA LEU A 225 -0.78 -18.09 0.04
C LEU A 225 -1.35 -19.52 -0.03
N GLU A 226 -0.76 -20.38 -0.85
CA GLU A 226 -1.29 -21.72 -1.16
C GLU A 226 -1.58 -22.61 0.06
N PRO A 227 -0.67 -22.73 1.07
CA PRO A 227 -0.96 -23.51 2.26
C PRO A 227 -2.18 -23.00 3.03
N TYR A 228 -2.41 -21.67 3.01
CA TYR A 228 -3.52 -21.03 3.71
C TYR A 228 -4.83 -21.13 2.93
N LYS A 229 -4.81 -21.21 1.59
CA LYS A 229 -6.01 -21.53 0.80
C LYS A 229 -6.56 -22.90 1.14
N GLN A 230 -5.70 -23.89 1.32
CA GLN A 230 -6.11 -25.24 1.68
C GLN A 230 -6.67 -25.29 3.12
N LYS A 231 -6.03 -24.55 4.03
CA LYS A 231 -6.42 -24.55 5.46
C LYS A 231 -7.63 -23.67 5.76
N TYR A 232 -7.78 -22.55 5.05
CA TYR A 232 -8.81 -21.53 5.27
C TYR A 232 -9.47 -21.09 3.95
N PRO A 233 -10.13 -22.00 3.22
CA PRO A 233 -10.62 -21.75 1.87
C PRO A 233 -11.64 -20.62 1.77
N LYS A 234 -12.34 -20.31 2.87
CA LYS A 234 -13.36 -19.25 2.97
C LYS A 234 -12.93 -18.05 3.81
N GLY A 235 -11.70 -18.05 4.33
CA GLY A 235 -11.20 -16.97 5.17
C GLY A 235 -11.06 -15.68 4.36
N SER A 236 -11.67 -14.60 4.82
CA SER A 236 -11.71 -13.32 4.11
C SER A 236 -10.32 -12.79 3.73
N ILE A 237 -9.34 -12.90 4.63
CA ILE A 237 -7.93 -12.49 4.36
C ILE A 237 -7.36 -13.28 3.17
N ILE A 238 -7.65 -14.57 3.10
CA ILE A 238 -7.12 -15.47 2.06
C ILE A 238 -7.81 -15.22 0.72
N LEU A 239 -9.14 -15.05 0.74
CA LEU A 239 -9.92 -14.65 -0.43
C LEU A 239 -9.45 -13.30 -0.97
N PHE A 240 -9.26 -12.31 -0.10
CA PHE A 240 -8.79 -10.97 -0.45
C PHE A 240 -7.44 -10.99 -1.17
N TYR A 241 -6.43 -11.67 -0.61
CA TYR A 241 -5.12 -11.75 -1.25
C TYR A 241 -5.14 -12.57 -2.54
N SER A 242 -5.98 -13.61 -2.62
CA SER A 242 -6.15 -14.38 -3.85
C SER A 242 -6.78 -13.53 -4.97
N ALA A 243 -7.81 -12.75 -4.63
CA ALA A 243 -8.42 -11.79 -5.53
C ALA A 243 -7.42 -10.71 -5.98
N ARG A 244 -6.61 -10.19 -5.04
CA ARG A 244 -5.58 -9.19 -5.33
C ARG A 244 -4.52 -9.71 -6.30
N ILE A 245 -4.05 -10.94 -6.12
CA ILE A 245 -3.11 -11.57 -7.06
C ILE A 245 -3.77 -11.73 -8.44
N ALA A 246 -5.05 -12.09 -8.50
CA ALA A 246 -5.79 -12.17 -9.76
C ALA A 246 -5.89 -10.79 -10.46
N THR A 247 -6.19 -9.71 -9.72
CA THR A 247 -6.20 -8.34 -10.23
C THR A 247 -4.85 -7.97 -10.83
N LEU A 248 -3.76 -8.22 -10.10
CA LEU A 248 -2.39 -7.90 -10.56
C LEU A 248 -1.93 -8.71 -11.78
N ARG A 249 -2.56 -9.87 -12.03
CA ARG A 249 -2.36 -10.67 -13.25
C ARG A 249 -3.27 -10.24 -14.41
N GLY A 250 -4.15 -9.26 -14.22
CA GLY A 250 -5.13 -8.84 -15.22
C GLY A 250 -6.38 -9.73 -15.30
N ASN A 251 -6.58 -10.66 -14.35
CA ASN A 251 -7.74 -11.56 -14.33
C ASN A 251 -8.91 -10.90 -13.58
N PHE A 252 -9.45 -9.81 -14.15
CA PHE A 252 -10.41 -8.93 -13.48
C PHE A 252 -11.72 -9.62 -13.10
N GLU A 253 -12.28 -10.44 -13.99
CA GLU A 253 -13.55 -11.15 -13.76
C GLU A 253 -13.41 -12.14 -12.59
N LYS A 254 -12.30 -12.88 -12.56
CA LYS A 254 -11.98 -13.78 -11.43
C LYS A 254 -11.79 -13.00 -10.15
N ALA A 255 -11.06 -11.88 -10.19
CA ALA A 255 -10.81 -11.07 -9.02
C ALA A 255 -12.12 -10.52 -8.42
N ARG A 256 -13.04 -10.03 -9.25
CA ARG A 256 -14.36 -9.54 -8.82
C ARG A 256 -15.14 -10.60 -8.05
N ALA A 257 -15.30 -11.79 -8.63
CA ALA A 257 -16.02 -12.89 -7.99
C ALA A 257 -15.41 -13.24 -6.61
N MET A 258 -14.08 -13.23 -6.49
CA MET A 258 -13.41 -13.52 -5.22
C MET A 258 -13.53 -12.40 -4.18
N TYR A 259 -13.55 -11.13 -4.60
CA TYR A 259 -13.82 -10.00 -3.69
C TYR A 259 -15.27 -10.01 -3.20
N GLU A 260 -16.23 -10.33 -4.07
CA GLU A 260 -17.64 -10.50 -3.69
C GLU A 260 -17.81 -11.68 -2.72
N GLU A 261 -17.13 -12.80 -2.97
CA GLU A 261 -17.09 -13.93 -2.04
C GLU A 261 -16.51 -13.52 -0.68
N CYS A 262 -15.41 -12.77 -0.67
CA CYS A 262 -14.80 -12.22 0.54
C CYS A 262 -15.75 -11.32 1.35
N ILE A 263 -16.54 -10.48 0.67
CA ILE A 263 -17.57 -9.66 1.33
C ILE A 263 -18.66 -10.55 1.94
N SER A 264 -19.06 -11.61 1.21
CA SER A 264 -20.12 -12.51 1.66
C SER A 264 -19.69 -13.47 2.78
N SER A 265 -18.38 -13.71 2.97
CA SER A 265 -17.87 -14.70 3.93
C SER A 265 -18.07 -14.29 5.38
N GLN A 266 -18.16 -12.99 5.66
CA GLN A 266 -18.22 -12.44 7.02
C GLN A 266 -18.97 -11.10 7.08
N GLN A 267 -19.53 -10.76 8.23
CA GLN A 267 -20.22 -9.47 8.46
C GLN A 267 -19.76 -8.75 9.75
N GLU A 268 -18.88 -9.38 10.53
CA GLU A 268 -18.38 -8.84 11.80
C GLU A 268 -17.41 -7.67 11.58
N TRP A 269 -16.53 -7.78 10.58
CA TRP A 269 -15.46 -6.82 10.33
C TRP A 269 -15.64 -6.07 9.01
N LYS A 270 -16.49 -5.04 9.03
CA LYS A 270 -16.87 -4.24 7.84
C LYS A 270 -15.70 -3.58 7.12
N GLN A 271 -14.59 -3.31 7.81
CA GLN A 271 -13.43 -2.67 7.20
C GLN A 271 -12.77 -3.59 6.16
N ILE A 272 -12.90 -4.91 6.29
CA ILE A 272 -12.49 -5.85 5.23
C ILE A 272 -13.38 -5.67 3.99
N HIS A 273 -14.67 -5.40 4.16
CA HIS A 273 -15.55 -5.04 3.04
C HIS A 273 -15.09 -3.75 2.39
N HIS A 274 -14.67 -2.74 3.15
CA HIS A 274 -14.15 -1.48 2.60
C HIS A 274 -12.88 -1.70 1.77
N LEU A 275 -11.99 -2.60 2.19
CA LEU A 275 -10.85 -3.01 1.35
C LEU A 275 -11.32 -3.66 0.05
N CYS A 276 -12.32 -4.53 0.10
CA CYS A 276 -12.89 -5.15 -1.10
C CYS A 276 -13.59 -4.12 -2.01
N TYR A 277 -14.35 -3.17 -1.45
CA TYR A 277 -15.00 -2.10 -2.22
C TYR A 277 -13.96 -1.24 -2.95
N TRP A 278 -12.83 -0.94 -2.32
CA TRP A 278 -11.74 -0.22 -2.96
C TRP A 278 -11.18 -0.99 -4.17
N GLU A 279 -10.92 -2.28 -3.99
CA GLU A 279 -10.39 -3.11 -5.08
C GLU A 279 -11.41 -3.36 -6.19
N LEU A 280 -12.69 -3.55 -5.85
CA LEU A 280 -13.79 -3.71 -6.81
C LEU A 280 -14.01 -2.42 -7.62
N MET A 281 -14.03 -1.26 -6.97
CA MET A 281 -14.10 0.04 -7.64
C MET A 281 -13.01 0.19 -8.70
N TRP A 282 -11.75 -0.13 -8.36
CA TRP A 282 -10.65 -0.07 -9.32
C TRP A 282 -10.75 -1.13 -10.40
N THR A 283 -11.13 -2.36 -10.05
CA THR A 283 -11.26 -3.47 -11.01
C THR A 283 -12.32 -3.14 -12.07
N HIS A 284 -13.48 -2.61 -11.67
CA HIS A 284 -14.48 -2.09 -12.60
C HIS A 284 -13.97 -0.89 -13.41
N SER A 285 -13.22 0.02 -12.78
CA SER A 285 -12.63 1.17 -13.48
C SER A 285 -11.62 0.76 -14.56
N TYR A 286 -10.84 -0.30 -14.36
CA TYR A 286 -9.93 -0.84 -15.37
C TYR A 286 -10.67 -1.38 -16.60
N GLN A 287 -11.90 -1.86 -16.41
CA GLN A 287 -12.79 -2.33 -17.46
C GLN A 287 -13.73 -1.24 -17.99
N GLN A 288 -13.63 -0.01 -17.47
CA GLN A 288 -14.52 1.12 -17.78
C GLN A 288 -16.01 0.84 -17.49
N GLU A 289 -16.27 -0.04 -16.52
CA GLU A 289 -17.61 -0.35 -16.00
C GLU A 289 -18.00 0.72 -14.95
N TRP A 290 -18.21 1.96 -15.41
CA TRP A 290 -18.27 3.14 -14.55
C TRP A 290 -19.43 3.13 -13.55
N GLN A 291 -20.59 2.56 -13.89
CA GLN A 291 -21.74 2.47 -12.98
C GLN A 291 -21.43 1.60 -11.76
N GLN A 292 -20.79 0.45 -11.98
CA GLN A 292 -20.36 -0.47 -10.93
C GLN A 292 -19.21 0.11 -10.13
N ALA A 293 -18.26 0.79 -10.78
CA ALA A 293 -17.21 1.52 -10.09
C ALA A 293 -17.80 2.60 -9.16
N TYR A 294 -18.81 3.35 -9.64
CA TYR A 294 -19.53 4.35 -8.84
C TYR A 294 -20.23 3.71 -7.63
N HIS A 295 -20.88 2.55 -7.80
CA HIS A 295 -21.55 1.86 -6.70
C HIS A 295 -20.60 1.62 -5.50
N TYR A 296 -19.41 1.07 -5.76
CA TYR A 296 -18.43 0.83 -4.69
C TYR A 296 -17.77 2.11 -4.18
N ALA A 297 -17.56 3.11 -5.05
CA ALA A 297 -17.08 4.43 -4.62
C ALA A 297 -18.07 5.11 -3.66
N ASP A 298 -19.38 4.99 -3.93
CA ASP A 298 -20.44 5.52 -3.09
C ASP A 298 -20.54 4.79 -1.74
N LEU A 299 -20.42 3.47 -1.72
CA LEU A 299 -20.33 2.69 -0.48
C LEU A 299 -19.14 3.14 0.39
N LEU A 300 -17.96 3.31 -0.21
CA LEU A 300 -16.78 3.85 0.51
C LEU A 300 -17.03 5.26 1.06
N CYS A 301 -17.63 6.15 0.26
CA CYS A 301 -17.99 7.49 0.70
C CYS A 301 -18.96 7.48 1.88
N LYS A 302 -19.95 6.58 1.89
CA LYS A 302 -20.97 6.49 2.95
C LYS A 302 -20.40 5.85 4.21
N GLU A 303 -19.70 4.73 4.07
CA GLU A 303 -19.38 3.87 5.19
C GLU A 303 -17.97 4.08 5.77
N SER A 304 -16.97 4.35 4.93
CA SER A 304 -15.57 4.38 5.39
C SER A 304 -15.12 5.78 5.79
N ARG A 305 -14.44 5.90 6.93
CA ARG A 305 -13.83 7.16 7.40
C ARG A 305 -12.36 7.30 7.02
N TRP A 306 -11.75 6.26 6.46
CA TRP A 306 -10.30 6.16 6.34
C TRP A 306 -9.63 7.21 5.45
N SER A 307 -10.29 7.68 4.38
CA SER A 307 -9.80 8.82 3.58
C SER A 307 -10.96 9.50 2.84
N LYS A 308 -11.82 10.18 3.59
CA LYS A 308 -13.05 10.80 3.06
C LYS A 308 -12.79 11.71 1.87
N ALA A 309 -11.74 12.53 1.91
CA ALA A 309 -11.36 13.39 0.79
C ALA A 309 -11.06 12.60 -0.50
N ILE A 310 -10.35 11.46 -0.39
CA ILE A 310 -10.05 10.61 -1.54
C ILE A 310 -11.30 9.91 -2.04
N TYR A 311 -12.13 9.35 -1.16
CA TYR A 311 -13.35 8.65 -1.58
C TYR A 311 -14.29 9.60 -2.33
N VAL A 312 -14.52 10.81 -1.80
CA VAL A 312 -15.37 11.82 -2.47
C VAL A 312 -14.77 12.27 -3.79
N TYR A 313 -13.46 12.54 -3.84
CA TYR A 313 -12.80 12.90 -5.10
C TYR A 313 -12.91 11.81 -6.16
N GLN A 314 -12.70 10.53 -5.78
CA GLN A 314 -12.79 9.42 -6.71
C GLN A 314 -14.21 9.16 -7.18
N LYS A 315 -15.20 9.26 -6.29
CA LYS A 315 -16.62 9.21 -6.65
C LYS A 315 -16.95 10.28 -7.70
N ALA A 316 -16.54 11.53 -7.49
CA ALA A 316 -16.73 12.62 -8.45
C ALA A 316 -15.98 12.37 -9.78
N ALA A 317 -14.74 11.86 -9.69
CA ALA A 317 -13.93 11.53 -10.85
C ALA A 317 -14.53 10.41 -11.71
N ILE A 318 -15.08 9.36 -11.08
CA ILE A 318 -15.77 8.26 -11.77
C ILE A 318 -17.07 8.76 -12.41
N LEU A 319 -17.87 9.56 -11.69
CA LEU A 319 -19.08 10.17 -12.26
C LEU A 319 -18.77 11.04 -13.49
N SER A 320 -17.61 11.71 -13.51
CA SER A 320 -17.17 12.51 -14.66
C SER A 320 -16.82 11.67 -15.91
N MET A 321 -16.69 10.35 -15.77
CA MET A 321 -16.47 9.44 -16.90
C MET A 321 -17.79 8.85 -17.45
N MET A 322 -18.91 9.08 -16.76
CA MET A 322 -20.23 8.57 -17.14
C MET A 322 -20.94 9.54 -18.08
N SER A 323 -21.96 9.06 -18.80
CA SER A 323 -22.83 9.93 -19.58
C SER A 323 -23.71 10.80 -18.67
N GLU A 324 -24.16 11.96 -19.18
CA GLU A 324 -25.03 12.85 -18.42
C GLU A 324 -26.32 12.17 -17.93
N GLU A 325 -26.89 11.25 -18.72
CA GLU A 325 -28.10 10.50 -18.36
C GLU A 325 -27.85 9.58 -17.17
N GLU A 326 -26.71 8.87 -17.16
CA GLU A 326 -26.34 8.00 -16.06
C GLU A 326 -26.07 8.80 -14.78
N VAL A 327 -25.39 9.96 -14.88
CA VAL A 327 -25.17 10.85 -13.73
C VAL A 327 -26.49 11.40 -13.20
N LYS A 328 -27.42 11.82 -14.07
CA LYS A 328 -28.75 12.28 -13.64
C LYS A 328 -29.52 11.20 -12.85
N ARG A 329 -29.36 9.92 -13.23
CA ARG A 329 -29.98 8.80 -12.52
C ARG A 329 -29.41 8.55 -11.13
N THR A 330 -28.16 8.92 -10.86
CA THR A 330 -27.58 8.76 -9.52
C THR A 330 -28.09 9.84 -8.54
N GLY A 331 -28.56 10.98 -9.07
CA GLY A 331 -28.99 12.12 -8.26
C GLY A 331 -27.84 12.91 -7.62
N GLU A 332 -26.60 12.64 -8.02
CA GLU A 332 -25.41 13.30 -7.50
C GLU A 332 -25.12 14.62 -8.23
N ASP A 333 -24.59 15.60 -7.49
CA ASP A 333 -24.00 16.81 -8.08
C ASP A 333 -22.47 16.67 -8.09
N VAL A 334 -21.92 16.40 -9.27
CA VAL A 334 -20.48 16.20 -9.48
C VAL A 334 -19.67 17.44 -9.08
N MET A 335 -20.17 18.64 -9.36
CA MET A 335 -19.47 19.87 -9.01
C MET A 335 -19.41 20.06 -7.50
N GLU A 336 -20.52 19.78 -6.82
CA GLU A 336 -20.61 19.90 -5.37
C GLU A 336 -19.73 18.86 -4.66
N LEU A 337 -19.67 17.62 -5.18
CA LEU A 337 -18.73 16.61 -4.67
C LEU A 337 -17.28 17.10 -4.74
N PHE A 338 -16.83 17.67 -5.87
CA PHE A 338 -15.49 18.26 -5.95
C PHE A 338 -15.28 19.42 -4.97
N ARG A 339 -16.28 20.30 -4.78
CA ARG A 339 -16.18 21.45 -3.86
C ARG A 339 -15.99 21.01 -2.40
N GLN A 340 -16.57 19.88 -2.00
CA GLN A 340 -16.47 19.37 -0.63
C GLN A 340 -15.09 18.81 -0.28
N VAL A 341 -14.27 18.39 -1.26
CA VAL A 341 -13.00 17.68 -1.04
C VAL A 341 -12.04 18.43 -0.12
N GLU A 342 -11.97 19.76 -0.20
CA GLU A 342 -11.07 20.56 0.65
C GLU A 342 -11.42 20.47 2.15
N GLY A 343 -12.71 20.41 2.47
CA GLY A 343 -13.21 20.31 3.85
C GLY A 343 -13.04 18.92 4.48
N LEU A 344 -12.77 17.90 3.67
CA LEU A 344 -12.69 16.50 4.11
C LEU A 344 -11.24 15.99 4.31
N LYS A 345 -10.25 16.87 4.14
CA LYS A 345 -8.84 16.50 4.23
C LYS A 345 -8.44 16.26 5.69
N GLN A 346 -7.79 15.14 5.93
CA GLN A 346 -7.27 14.74 7.24
C GLN A 346 -5.74 14.86 7.29
N ARG A 347 -5.18 14.66 8.48
CA ARG A 347 -3.72 14.61 8.68
C ARG A 347 -3.34 13.28 9.32
N LEU A 348 -2.17 12.78 8.92
CA LEU A 348 -1.53 11.62 9.53
C LEU A 348 -0.19 12.09 10.07
N ALA A 349 0.06 11.86 11.36
CA ALA A 349 1.24 12.39 12.06
C ALA A 349 1.47 13.90 11.82
N GLY A 350 0.39 14.68 11.87
CA GLY A 350 0.42 16.15 11.68
C GLY A 350 0.66 16.62 10.24
N LYS A 351 0.85 15.70 9.28
CA LYS A 351 1.02 16.03 7.87
C LYS A 351 -0.19 15.58 7.08
N SER A 352 -0.72 16.45 6.23
CA SER A 352 -1.79 16.01 5.32
C SER A 352 -1.25 15.01 4.30
N ILE A 353 -2.06 14.00 4.02
CA ILE A 353 -1.75 12.89 3.14
C ILE A 353 -1.46 13.43 1.72
N PRO A 354 -0.35 13.03 1.05
CA PRO A 354 0.03 13.59 -0.24
C PRO A 354 -1.06 13.47 -1.32
N THR A 355 -1.76 12.33 -1.37
CA THR A 355 -2.85 12.09 -2.32
C THR A 355 -4.06 12.99 -2.05
N GLU A 356 -4.40 13.24 -0.78
CA GLU A 356 -5.47 14.18 -0.44
C GLU A 356 -5.09 15.61 -0.82
N LYS A 357 -3.83 16.01 -0.59
CA LYS A 357 -3.33 17.31 -1.07
C LYS A 357 -3.45 17.44 -2.59
N PHE A 358 -3.19 16.37 -3.33
CA PHE A 358 -3.37 16.33 -4.78
C PHE A 358 -4.85 16.51 -5.15
N ALA A 359 -5.74 15.69 -4.60
CA ALA A 359 -7.19 15.78 -4.82
C ALA A 359 -7.75 17.18 -4.51
N VAL A 360 -7.35 17.79 -3.38
CA VAL A 360 -7.73 19.16 -3.02
C VAL A 360 -7.23 20.17 -4.06
N ARG A 361 -5.98 20.07 -4.53
CA ARG A 361 -5.46 20.98 -5.56
C ARG A 361 -6.25 20.88 -6.85
N LYS A 362 -6.53 19.67 -7.34
CA LYS A 362 -7.32 19.45 -8.57
C LYS A 362 -8.74 19.98 -8.42
N SER A 363 -9.36 19.76 -7.26
CA SER A 363 -10.72 20.21 -6.95
C SER A 363 -10.89 21.74 -6.94
N ARG A 364 -9.79 22.51 -6.81
CA ARG A 364 -9.86 23.99 -6.83
C ARG A 364 -10.45 24.55 -8.12
N ARG A 365 -10.38 23.82 -9.24
CA ARG A 365 -11.02 24.22 -10.51
C ARG A 365 -12.54 24.38 -10.37
N TYR A 366 -13.16 23.69 -9.41
CA TYR A 366 -14.60 23.73 -9.16
C TYR A 366 -15.05 24.84 -8.21
N LYS A 367 -14.13 25.67 -7.68
CA LYS A 367 -14.49 26.78 -6.78
C LYS A 367 -15.19 27.95 -7.48
N ALA A 368 -14.92 28.16 -8.77
CA ALA A 368 -15.56 29.22 -9.53
C ALA A 368 -17.05 28.88 -9.77
N ALA A 369 -17.87 29.91 -10.01
CA ALA A 369 -19.28 29.73 -10.36
C ALA A 369 -19.46 28.92 -11.66
N ASN A 370 -18.61 29.21 -12.66
CA ASN A 370 -18.52 28.48 -13.92
C ASN A 370 -17.15 27.79 -14.01
N PRO A 371 -17.02 26.57 -13.47
CA PRO A 371 -15.74 25.87 -13.47
C PRO A 371 -15.39 25.27 -14.83
N ILE A 372 -14.10 25.16 -15.13
CA ILE A 372 -13.62 24.36 -16.27
C ILE A 372 -13.42 22.94 -15.74
N PRO A 373 -14.22 21.95 -16.21
CA PRO A 373 -14.13 20.57 -15.72
C PRO A 373 -12.74 19.97 -15.90
N LEU A 374 -12.38 19.00 -15.06
CA LEU A 374 -11.18 18.20 -15.22
C LEU A 374 -11.31 17.26 -16.41
N VAL A 375 -10.24 17.12 -17.21
CA VAL A 375 -10.20 16.13 -18.29
C VAL A 375 -9.90 14.74 -17.71
N ILE A 376 -10.74 13.75 -18.04
CA ILE A 376 -10.59 12.32 -17.67
C ILE A 376 -10.04 12.05 -16.23
N PRO A 377 -10.63 12.65 -15.18
CA PRO A 377 -10.04 12.65 -13.83
C PRO A 377 -9.90 11.25 -13.21
N ALA A 378 -10.74 10.28 -13.60
CA ALA A 378 -10.59 8.90 -13.13
C ALA A 378 -9.30 8.25 -13.67
N LEU A 379 -8.91 8.55 -14.91
CA LEU A 379 -7.69 8.01 -15.51
C LEU A 379 -6.42 8.70 -14.94
N GLU A 380 -6.50 9.98 -14.61
CA GLU A 380 -5.46 10.66 -13.86
C GLU A 380 -5.23 9.99 -12.49
N MET A 381 -6.31 9.68 -11.76
CA MET A 381 -6.21 8.94 -10.49
C MET A 381 -5.71 7.51 -10.69
N MET A 382 -6.13 6.85 -11.77
CA MET A 382 -5.60 5.53 -12.13
C MET A 382 -4.08 5.57 -12.25
N TYR A 383 -3.52 6.62 -12.87
CA TYR A 383 -2.08 6.83 -12.91
C TYR A 383 -1.47 7.07 -11.53
N VAL A 384 -2.09 7.93 -10.71
CA VAL A 384 -1.62 8.20 -9.33
C VAL A 384 -1.49 6.92 -8.51
N TRP A 385 -2.40 5.95 -8.69
CA TRP A 385 -2.39 4.66 -8.01
C TRP A 385 -1.62 3.55 -8.75
N ASN A 386 -0.87 3.90 -9.80
CA ASN A 386 -0.12 2.97 -10.67
C ASN A 386 -1.01 1.91 -11.37
N GLY A 387 -2.29 2.19 -11.55
CA GLY A 387 -3.26 1.30 -12.20
C GLY A 387 -2.95 1.00 -13.67
N PHE A 388 -2.21 1.87 -14.37
CA PHE A 388 -1.76 1.59 -15.75
C PHE A 388 -0.88 0.34 -15.86
N THR A 389 -0.11 0.02 -14.80
CA THR A 389 0.69 -1.22 -14.77
C THR A 389 -0.16 -2.48 -14.62
N ILE A 390 -1.36 -2.35 -14.06
CA ILE A 390 -2.34 -3.43 -13.88
C ILE A 390 -3.14 -3.61 -15.17
N VAL A 391 -3.77 -2.54 -15.67
CA VAL A 391 -4.55 -2.61 -16.92
C VAL A 391 -3.68 -3.00 -18.11
N GLY A 392 -2.40 -2.60 -18.10
CA GLY A 392 -1.40 -2.98 -19.09
C GLY A 392 -1.13 -4.49 -19.20
N LYS A 393 -1.64 -5.31 -18.27
CA LYS A 393 -1.62 -6.78 -18.39
C LYS A 393 -2.66 -7.32 -19.38
N ARG A 394 -3.62 -6.49 -19.78
CA ARG A 394 -4.71 -6.81 -20.71
C ARG A 394 -4.73 -5.81 -21.85
N ALA A 395 -4.38 -6.29 -23.04
CA ALA A 395 -4.31 -5.45 -24.23
C ALA A 395 -5.69 -4.86 -24.62
N ASP A 396 -6.76 -5.64 -24.47
CA ASP A 396 -8.13 -5.21 -24.76
C ASP A 396 -8.59 -4.05 -23.86
N SER A 397 -8.37 -4.16 -22.55
CA SER A 397 -8.67 -3.08 -21.60
C SER A 397 -7.79 -1.85 -21.84
N THR A 398 -6.51 -2.06 -22.16
CA THR A 398 -5.58 -0.95 -22.45
C THR A 398 -5.95 -0.22 -23.74
N GLU A 399 -6.35 -0.94 -24.80
CA GLU A 399 -6.84 -0.35 -26.04
C GLU A 399 -8.12 0.44 -25.81
N ALA A 400 -9.05 -0.10 -25.02
CA ALA A 400 -10.27 0.61 -24.67
C ALA A 400 -9.97 1.92 -23.93
N LEU A 401 -8.97 1.95 -23.03
CA LEU A 401 -8.54 3.19 -22.38
C LEU A 401 -7.91 4.16 -23.37
N LEU A 402 -7.11 3.67 -24.31
CA LEU A 402 -6.52 4.50 -25.37
C LEU A 402 -7.62 5.20 -26.18
N VAL A 403 -8.66 4.49 -26.61
CA VAL A 403 -9.81 5.07 -27.34
C VAL A 403 -10.49 6.17 -26.52
N THR A 404 -10.69 5.96 -25.22
CA THR A 404 -11.27 6.99 -24.34
C THR A 404 -10.38 8.22 -24.23
N ILE A 405 -9.07 8.04 -24.15
CA ILE A 405 -8.10 9.14 -24.10
C ILE A 405 -8.06 9.90 -25.43
N GLU A 406 -8.09 9.21 -26.57
CA GLU A 406 -8.11 9.84 -27.91
C GLU A 406 -9.39 10.65 -28.13
N ARG A 407 -10.54 10.13 -27.70
CA ARG A 407 -11.79 10.91 -27.72
C ARG A 407 -11.70 12.16 -26.86
N ALA A 408 -11.10 12.07 -25.67
CA ALA A 408 -10.89 13.22 -24.81
C ALA A 408 -9.93 14.23 -25.45
N GLU A 409 -8.89 13.77 -26.15
CA GLU A 409 -7.96 14.61 -26.92
C GLU A 409 -8.69 15.42 -28.01
N GLU A 410 -9.56 14.78 -28.79
CA GLU A 410 -10.33 15.42 -29.87
C GLU A 410 -11.30 16.49 -29.36
N GLN A 411 -11.89 16.27 -28.18
CA GLN A 411 -12.87 17.18 -27.58
C GLN A 411 -12.22 18.31 -26.76
N LEU A 412 -10.90 18.23 -26.52
CA LEU A 412 -10.22 19.13 -25.62
C LEU A 412 -10.08 20.53 -26.23
N GLN A 413 -10.72 21.51 -25.61
CA GLN A 413 -10.39 22.92 -25.86
C GLN A 413 -8.98 23.21 -25.33
N PHE A 414 -8.19 23.97 -26.09
CA PHE A 414 -6.76 24.16 -25.83
C PHE A 414 -6.46 24.68 -24.42
N HIS A 415 -6.13 23.75 -23.51
CA HIS A 415 -5.69 24.01 -22.15
C HIS A 415 -4.36 23.26 -21.94
N PRO A 416 -3.21 23.96 -21.86
CA PRO A 416 -1.88 23.34 -21.94
C PRO A 416 -1.68 22.18 -20.97
N ASP A 417 -2.07 22.35 -19.71
CA ASP A 417 -1.95 21.35 -18.65
C ASP A 417 -2.80 20.09 -18.95
N ASP A 418 -4.02 20.28 -19.47
CA ASP A 418 -4.94 19.17 -19.78
C ASP A 418 -4.46 18.41 -21.02
N SER A 419 -3.94 19.14 -22.03
CA SER A 419 -3.33 18.51 -23.21
C SER A 419 -2.10 17.69 -22.82
N CYS A 420 -1.27 18.20 -21.89
CA CYS A 420 -0.12 17.46 -21.39
C CYS A 420 -0.52 16.21 -20.61
N LEU A 421 -1.57 16.29 -19.78
CA LEU A 421 -2.11 15.14 -19.07
C LEU A 421 -2.61 14.06 -20.06
N VAL A 422 -3.42 14.45 -21.04
CA VAL A 422 -3.94 13.55 -22.07
C VAL A 422 -2.80 12.86 -22.83
N GLN A 423 -1.79 13.61 -23.28
CA GLN A 423 -0.62 13.03 -23.95
C GLN A 423 0.16 12.07 -23.03
N MET A 424 0.38 12.43 -21.76
CA MET A 424 1.07 11.55 -20.82
C MET A 424 0.32 10.23 -20.63
N LEU A 425 -1.00 10.28 -20.44
CA LEU A 425 -1.83 9.07 -20.28
C LEU A 425 -1.90 8.25 -21.58
N LYS A 426 -1.98 8.90 -22.74
CA LYS A 426 -1.92 8.25 -24.06
C LYS A 426 -0.61 7.49 -24.23
N GLY A 427 0.51 8.14 -23.91
CA GLY A 427 1.84 7.55 -23.95
C GLY A 427 1.97 6.31 -23.05
N LEU A 428 1.32 6.32 -21.88
CA LEU A 428 1.27 5.14 -20.99
C LEU A 428 0.53 3.96 -21.63
N CYS A 429 -0.65 4.17 -22.21
CA CYS A 429 -1.37 3.10 -22.93
C CYS A 429 -0.52 2.55 -24.07
N LEU A 430 0.03 3.43 -24.92
CA LEU A 430 0.87 3.05 -26.06
C LEU A 430 2.11 2.26 -25.60
N LYS A 431 2.75 2.67 -24.50
CA LYS A 431 3.88 1.95 -23.89
C LYS A 431 3.48 0.54 -23.48
N HIS A 432 2.35 0.37 -22.80
CA HIS A 432 1.85 -0.94 -22.36
C HIS A 432 1.38 -1.82 -23.52
N LEU A 433 0.94 -1.23 -24.63
CA LEU A 433 0.60 -1.92 -25.87
C LEU A 433 1.84 -2.25 -26.74
N GLY A 434 3.04 -1.90 -26.30
CA GLY A 434 4.28 -2.12 -27.06
C GLY A 434 4.51 -1.15 -28.22
N ARG A 435 3.68 -0.11 -28.37
CA ARG A 435 3.80 0.94 -29.40
C ARG A 435 4.79 2.02 -28.96
N LEU A 436 6.04 1.61 -28.73
CA LEU A 436 7.04 2.40 -28.00
C LEU A 436 7.38 3.74 -28.67
N LEU A 437 7.49 3.78 -30.01
CA LEU A 437 7.79 5.02 -30.72
C LEU A 437 6.68 6.07 -30.56
N GLN A 438 5.41 5.65 -30.63
CA GLN A 438 4.27 6.55 -30.45
C GLN A 438 4.20 7.04 -29.00
N ALA A 439 4.50 6.15 -28.04
CA ALA A 439 4.59 6.53 -26.63
C ALA A 439 5.68 7.58 -26.37
N GLU A 440 6.87 7.41 -26.96
CA GLU A 440 7.97 8.37 -26.88
C GLU A 440 7.59 9.74 -27.47
N LEU A 441 6.87 9.76 -28.59
CA LEU A 441 6.36 11.00 -29.19
C LEU A 441 5.39 11.73 -28.25
N CYS A 442 4.44 11.02 -27.64
CA CYS A 442 3.53 11.59 -26.65
C CYS A 442 4.28 12.19 -25.46
N PHE A 443 5.25 11.48 -24.89
CA PHE A 443 6.05 12.00 -23.77
C PHE A 443 6.89 13.21 -24.18
N THR A 444 7.52 13.17 -25.36
CA THR A 444 8.31 14.29 -25.86
C THR A 444 7.46 15.55 -26.08
N GLN A 445 6.22 15.38 -26.54
CA GLN A 445 5.27 16.49 -26.68
C GLN A 445 4.95 17.16 -25.34
N VAL A 446 4.77 16.38 -24.28
CA VAL A 446 4.57 16.92 -22.91
C VAL A 446 5.79 17.72 -22.47
N LEU A 447 7.00 17.17 -22.65
CA LEU A 447 8.25 17.85 -22.27
C LEU A 447 8.45 19.14 -23.06
N SER A 448 8.14 19.16 -24.36
CA SER A 448 8.22 20.35 -25.20
C SER A 448 7.24 21.46 -24.79
N SER A 449 6.21 21.12 -24.01
CA SER A 449 5.17 22.03 -23.54
C SER A 449 5.42 22.57 -22.13
N GLU A 450 6.56 22.24 -21.51
CA GLU A 450 6.91 22.63 -20.13
C GLU A 450 6.71 24.12 -19.84
N SER A 451 7.18 25.01 -20.73
CA SER A 451 7.06 26.46 -20.56
C SER A 451 5.62 26.98 -20.59
N ARG A 452 4.66 26.15 -21.00
CA ARG A 452 3.24 26.50 -21.15
C ARG A 452 2.38 25.97 -20.01
N ILE A 453 2.89 25.05 -19.19
CA ILE A 453 2.19 24.49 -18.03
C ILE A 453 2.10 25.56 -16.96
N ARG A 454 0.90 25.75 -16.37
CA ARG A 454 0.65 26.81 -15.39
C ARG A 454 0.41 26.30 -13.97
N TYR A 455 -0.15 25.11 -13.82
CA TYR A 455 -0.64 24.60 -12.55
C TYR A 455 -0.08 23.21 -12.24
N ASP A 456 -0.21 22.28 -13.19
CA ASP A 456 0.10 20.86 -13.01
C ASP A 456 1.58 20.56 -13.33
N HIS A 457 2.48 21.29 -12.67
CA HIS A 457 3.93 21.15 -12.83
C HIS A 457 4.47 19.75 -12.53
N TYR A 458 3.70 18.87 -11.89
CA TYR A 458 4.09 17.47 -11.68
C TYR A 458 4.17 16.68 -12.99
N LEU A 459 3.45 17.11 -14.05
CA LEU A 459 3.40 16.41 -15.33
C LEU A 459 4.78 16.21 -15.94
N ILE A 460 5.67 17.20 -15.83
CA ILE A 460 7.02 17.14 -16.40
C ILE A 460 7.91 16.10 -15.72
N PRO A 461 8.19 16.16 -14.39
CA PRO A 461 9.03 15.16 -13.74
C PRO A 461 8.43 13.75 -13.79
N PHE A 462 7.10 13.61 -13.74
CA PHE A 462 6.47 12.30 -13.94
C PHE A 462 6.64 11.79 -15.39
N THR A 463 6.52 12.65 -16.40
CA THR A 463 6.77 12.27 -17.80
C THR A 463 8.22 11.89 -18.05
N LEU A 464 9.19 12.65 -17.50
CA LEU A 464 10.61 12.31 -17.57
C LEU A 464 10.88 10.92 -16.96
N TYR A 465 10.24 10.62 -15.82
CA TYR A 465 10.34 9.30 -15.20
C TYR A 465 9.75 8.20 -16.10
N GLU A 466 8.55 8.40 -16.68
CA GLU A 466 7.91 7.40 -17.56
C GLU A 466 8.68 7.20 -18.87
N LEU A 467 9.27 8.26 -19.44
CA LEU A 467 10.14 8.18 -20.59
C LEU A 467 11.44 7.44 -20.27
N GLY A 468 12.01 7.66 -19.08
CA GLY A 468 13.15 6.89 -18.60
C GLY A 468 12.83 5.39 -18.44
N LEU A 469 11.62 5.05 -17.94
CA LEU A 469 11.15 3.67 -17.92
C LEU A 469 10.95 3.09 -19.32
N LEU A 470 10.49 3.89 -20.29
CA LEU A 470 10.36 3.48 -21.68
C LEU A 470 11.74 3.14 -22.29
N TYR A 471 12.75 3.98 -22.10
CA TYR A 471 14.11 3.68 -22.55
C TYR A 471 14.71 2.45 -21.86
N LYS A 472 14.40 2.25 -20.57
CA LYS A 472 14.78 1.02 -19.86
C LYS A 472 14.16 -0.22 -20.54
N LEU A 473 12.89 -0.16 -20.94
CA LEU A 473 12.22 -1.25 -21.67
C LEU A 473 12.85 -1.53 -23.04
N GLN A 474 13.36 -0.48 -23.70
CA GLN A 474 14.09 -0.59 -24.97
C GLN A 474 15.54 -1.08 -24.81
N GLY A 475 16.05 -1.18 -23.57
CA GLY A 475 17.44 -1.57 -23.27
C GLY A 475 18.45 -0.42 -23.28
N ASP A 476 18.01 0.82 -23.49
CA ASP A 476 18.88 2.01 -23.39
C ASP A 476 18.98 2.49 -21.93
N PHE A 477 19.79 1.76 -21.15
CA PHE A 477 19.97 2.04 -19.72
C PHE A 477 20.63 3.39 -19.44
N THR A 478 21.43 3.90 -20.39
CA THR A 478 22.09 5.20 -20.28
C THR A 478 21.05 6.32 -20.34
N LYS A 479 20.23 6.37 -21.40
CA LYS A 479 19.14 7.35 -21.48
C LYS A 479 18.16 7.18 -20.34
N ALA A 480 17.79 5.94 -20.01
CA ALA A 480 16.91 5.67 -18.88
C ALA A 480 17.40 6.34 -17.59
N THR A 481 18.69 6.16 -17.26
CA THR A 481 19.31 6.77 -16.08
C THR A 481 19.29 8.30 -16.17
N THR A 482 19.67 8.87 -17.31
CA THR A 482 19.70 10.32 -17.52
C THR A 482 18.32 10.97 -17.30
N TYR A 483 17.25 10.42 -17.89
CA TYR A 483 15.91 10.95 -17.74
C TYR A 483 15.37 10.81 -16.31
N ILE A 484 15.62 9.66 -15.66
CA ILE A 484 15.20 9.41 -14.28
C ILE A 484 15.93 10.32 -13.29
N GLU A 485 17.22 10.59 -13.50
CA GLU A 485 17.99 11.52 -12.68
C GLU A 485 17.57 12.98 -12.90
N ASN A 486 17.27 13.36 -14.15
CA ASN A 486 16.75 14.70 -14.46
C ASN A 486 15.45 14.98 -13.69
N ALA A 487 14.50 14.04 -13.71
CA ALA A 487 13.25 14.14 -12.95
C ALA A 487 13.46 14.39 -11.44
N LYS A 488 14.55 13.88 -10.87
CA LYS A 488 14.89 14.00 -9.44
C LYS A 488 15.63 15.30 -9.09
N MET A 489 16.51 15.77 -9.96
CA MET A 489 17.48 16.81 -9.63
C MET A 489 17.02 18.21 -10.04
N ASN A 490 16.19 18.31 -11.09
CA ASN A 490 15.84 19.59 -11.70
C ASN A 490 14.44 20.12 -11.32
N TYR A 491 13.65 19.34 -10.58
CA TYR A 491 12.28 19.68 -10.21
C TYR A 491 12.06 19.59 -8.70
N LYS A 492 11.27 20.52 -8.14
CA LYS A 492 10.93 20.58 -6.71
C LYS A 492 9.56 21.23 -6.51
N ASP A 493 8.98 21.04 -5.32
CA ASP A 493 7.76 21.70 -4.84
C ASP A 493 6.49 21.38 -5.67
N TYR A 494 6.52 20.32 -6.46
CA TYR A 494 5.38 19.85 -7.27
C TYR A 494 4.49 18.84 -6.51
N SER A 495 3.28 18.63 -7.00
CA SER A 495 2.36 17.65 -6.41
C SER A 495 2.95 16.24 -6.45
N MET A 496 2.82 15.48 -5.37
CA MET A 496 3.28 14.08 -5.30
C MET A 496 4.79 13.86 -5.45
N GLU A 497 5.62 14.89 -5.25
CA GLU A 497 7.09 14.83 -5.31
C GLU A 497 7.68 13.66 -4.50
N SER A 498 7.30 13.53 -3.21
CA SER A 498 7.81 12.44 -2.37
C SER A 498 7.53 11.08 -3.00
N ARG A 499 6.33 10.85 -3.54
CA ARG A 499 5.96 9.58 -4.19
C ARG A 499 6.83 9.33 -5.41
N LEU A 500 7.05 10.34 -6.26
CA LEU A 500 7.93 10.19 -7.42
C LEU A 500 9.37 9.87 -6.98
N HIS A 501 9.88 10.50 -5.92
CA HIS A 501 11.22 10.20 -5.39
C HIS A 501 11.38 8.75 -4.92
N PHE A 502 10.35 8.16 -4.29
CA PHE A 502 10.35 6.72 -3.98
C PHE A 502 10.43 5.87 -5.26
N ARG A 503 9.62 6.20 -6.28
CA ARG A 503 9.61 5.52 -7.59
C ARG A 503 10.94 5.64 -8.33
N ILE A 504 11.54 6.82 -8.33
CA ILE A 504 12.86 7.07 -8.91
C ILE A 504 13.93 6.27 -8.18
N HIS A 505 13.93 6.28 -6.84
CA HIS A 505 14.91 5.52 -6.06
C HIS A 505 14.86 4.03 -6.42
N ALA A 506 13.65 3.48 -6.51
CA ALA A 506 13.47 2.10 -6.85
C ALA A 506 13.89 1.75 -8.29
N ALA A 507 13.53 2.61 -9.26
CA ALA A 507 13.94 2.46 -10.65
C ALA A 507 15.47 2.50 -10.82
N LEU A 508 16.15 3.46 -10.19
CA LEU A 508 17.62 3.57 -10.23
C LEU A 508 18.30 2.36 -9.59
N ASN A 509 17.78 1.84 -8.47
CA ASN A 509 18.33 0.62 -7.87
C ASN A 509 18.21 -0.58 -8.81
N SER A 510 17.12 -0.69 -9.56
CA SER A 510 16.95 -1.77 -10.56
C SER A 510 17.89 -1.66 -11.75
N LEU A 511 18.31 -0.44 -12.11
CA LEU A 511 19.27 -0.19 -13.19
C LEU A 511 20.70 -0.58 -12.76
N LYS A 512 21.06 -0.35 -11.49
CA LYS A 512 22.38 -0.75 -10.95
C LYS A 512 22.61 -2.27 -10.87
N GLY A 513 21.53 -3.05 -10.83
CA GLY A 513 21.58 -4.52 -10.77
C GLY A 513 21.52 -5.22 -12.13
N SER A 514 21.40 -4.47 -13.24
CA SER A 514 21.42 -5.04 -14.58
C SER A 514 22.89 -5.14 -15.03
N PRO A 515 23.41 -6.32 -15.44
CA PRO A 515 24.75 -6.41 -15.98
C PRO A 515 24.87 -5.43 -17.14
N VAL A 516 25.91 -4.60 -17.13
CA VAL A 516 26.32 -3.83 -18.30
C VAL A 516 26.56 -4.87 -19.39
N GLY A 517 25.68 -4.91 -20.39
CA GLY A 517 25.90 -5.69 -21.59
C GLY A 517 27.24 -5.25 -22.16
N THR A 518 28.24 -6.10 -22.03
CA THR A 518 29.48 -5.96 -22.78
C THR A 518 29.14 -6.39 -24.21
N PRO A 519 29.59 -5.62 -25.21
CA PRO A 519 29.15 -5.77 -26.61
C PRO A 519 29.42 -7.16 -27.20
#